data_AF-A0A923YJ94-F1
#
_entry.id   AF-A0A923YJ94-F1
#
_cell.length_a   1.000
_cell.length_b   1.000
_cell.length_c   1.000
_cell.angle_alpha   90.00
_cell.angle_beta   90.00
_cell.angle_gamma   90.00
#
_symmetry.space_group_name_H-M   'P 1'
#
loop_
_entity.id
_entity.type
_entity.pdbx_description
1 polymer ?
#
loop_
_entity_poly.entity_id
_entity_poly.type
_entity_poly.pdbx_seq_one_letter_code
_entity_poly.pdbx_strand_id
1 'polypeptide(L)'
;WVTEGVEHGKGVAISMRDRLIPRKTWINTLISLAKESGIPFQLEVEGIGSSDARELQSSPYPFDWCFVGAPESGVHSPREKVYKADIESMIALYGYFMEKL
;
A
#
# COMPACT_ATOMS: atom_id res chain seq x y z
N TRP A 1 5.83 -3.88 4.17
CA TRP A 1 6.69 -3.77 5.39
C TRP A 1 8.02 -3.10 5.01
N VAL A 2 8.96 -2.88 5.91
CA VAL A 2 10.27 -2.30 5.53
C VAL A 2 11.11 -3.31 4.75
N THR A 3 11.54 -2.92 3.56
CA THR A 3 12.41 -3.69 2.66
C THR A 3 13.53 -2.80 2.10
N GLU A 4 14.36 -3.31 1.21
CA GLU A 4 15.35 -2.50 0.50
C GLU A 4 14.71 -1.38 -0.35
N GLY A 5 13.50 -1.62 -0.87
CA GLY A 5 12.78 -0.65 -1.71
C GLY A 5 11.75 0.22 -0.97
N VAL A 6 11.48 -0.07 0.30
CA VAL A 6 10.48 0.62 1.12
C VAL A 6 11.06 0.88 2.50
N GLU A 7 11.34 2.14 2.80
CA GLU A 7 12.02 2.54 4.04
C GLU A 7 11.09 3.26 5.01
N HIS A 8 11.48 3.30 6.29
CA HIS A 8 10.82 4.16 7.29
C HIS A 8 10.99 5.64 6.95
N GLY A 9 9.96 6.43 7.22
CA GLY A 9 9.98 7.89 7.13
C GLY A 9 9.97 8.44 5.70
N LYS A 10 9.61 7.60 4.73
CA LYS A 10 9.52 7.95 3.31
C LYS A 10 8.07 7.96 2.81
N GLY A 11 7.09 7.85 3.71
CA GLY A 11 5.68 7.85 3.39
C GLY A 11 5.06 6.45 3.31
N VAL A 12 3.74 6.44 3.11
CA VAL A 12 2.95 5.21 3.02
C VAL A 12 3.33 4.39 1.80
N ALA A 13 3.41 3.06 1.92
CA ALA A 13 3.65 2.19 0.78
C ALA A 13 2.35 1.92 0.02
N ILE A 14 2.41 2.00 -1.31
CA ILE A 14 1.39 1.48 -2.23
C ILE A 14 1.96 0.23 -2.87
N SER A 15 1.37 -0.93 -2.58
CA SER A 15 1.81 -2.21 -3.13
C SER A 15 1.31 -2.39 -4.55
N MET A 16 2.25 -2.41 -5.49
CA MET A 16 1.96 -2.64 -6.90
C MET A 16 1.77 -4.13 -7.19
N ARG A 17 2.45 -4.99 -6.42
CA ARG A 17 2.30 -6.45 -6.43
C ARG A 17 3.05 -7.09 -5.28
N ASP A 18 2.59 -8.29 -4.93
CA ASP A 18 3.37 -9.31 -4.25
C ASP A 18 3.35 -10.60 -5.11
N ARG A 19 2.99 -11.74 -4.52
CA ARG A 19 2.62 -12.95 -5.28
C ARG A 19 1.39 -12.73 -6.17
N LEU A 20 0.50 -11.83 -5.76
CA LEU A 20 -0.73 -11.45 -6.43
C LEU A 20 -0.55 -10.15 -7.19
N ILE A 21 -1.35 -9.97 -8.23
CA ILE A 21 -1.19 -8.85 -9.18
C ILE A 21 -2.54 -8.15 -9.33
N PRO A 22 -2.74 -7.00 -8.64
CA PRO A 22 -3.91 -6.16 -8.86
C PRO A 22 -3.90 -5.59 -10.29
N ARG A 23 -5.08 -5.15 -10.77
CA ARG A 23 -5.18 -4.61 -12.13
C ARG A 23 -4.27 -3.40 -12.29
N LYS A 24 -3.38 -3.47 -13.29
CA LYS A 24 -2.42 -2.39 -13.59
C LYS A 24 -3.09 -1.04 -13.84
N THR A 25 -4.25 -1.02 -14.51
CA THR A 25 -5.01 0.22 -14.75
C THR A 25 -5.44 0.87 -13.44
N TRP A 26 -5.92 0.07 -12.48
CA TRP A 26 -6.34 0.56 -11.17
C TRP A 26 -5.16 1.11 -10.36
N ILE A 27 -4.06 0.35 -10.31
CA ILE A 27 -2.83 0.78 -9.62
C ILE A 27 -2.32 2.10 -10.21
N ASN A 28 -2.30 2.24 -11.54
CA ASN A 28 -1.89 3.49 -12.17
C ASN A 28 -2.81 4.66 -11.81
N THR A 29 -4.12 4.46 -11.70
CA THR A 29 -5.06 5.48 -11.22
C THR A 29 -4.72 5.92 -9.80
N LEU A 30 -4.54 4.97 -8.87
CA LEU A 30 -4.17 5.29 -7.49
C LEU A 30 -2.83 6.02 -7.40
N ILE A 31 -1.83 5.63 -8.20
CA ILE A 31 -0.53 6.30 -8.24
C ILE A 31 -0.66 7.73 -8.79
N SER A 32 -1.52 7.97 -9.79
CA SER A 32 -1.77 9.33 -10.29
C SER A 32 -2.38 10.20 -9.19
N LEU A 33 -3.42 9.71 -8.53
CA LEU A 33 -4.08 10.40 -7.43
C LEU A 33 -3.12 10.66 -6.27
N ALA A 34 -2.28 9.69 -5.91
CA ALA A 34 -1.27 9.86 -4.87
C ALA A 34 -0.26 10.96 -5.23
N LYS A 35 0.20 11.01 -6.49
CA LYS A 35 1.08 12.10 -6.97
C LYS A 35 0.39 13.46 -6.93
N GLU A 36 -0.86 13.53 -7.34
CA GLU A 36 -1.66 14.77 -7.32
C GLU A 36 -1.88 15.29 -5.89
N SER A 37 -2.03 14.39 -4.92
CA SER A 37 -2.22 14.76 -3.50
C SER A 37 -1.02 15.45 -2.86
N GLY A 38 0.20 15.22 -3.38
CA GLY A 38 1.46 15.67 -2.77
C GLY A 38 1.81 14.97 -1.45
N ILE A 39 1.04 13.95 -1.03
CA ILE A 39 1.29 13.19 0.20
C ILE A 39 2.48 12.25 -0.03
N PRO A 40 3.44 12.16 0.91
CA PRO A 40 4.57 11.23 0.79
C PRO A 40 4.11 9.78 0.66
N PHE A 41 4.57 9.09 -0.38
CA PHE A 41 4.32 7.67 -0.60
C PHE A 41 5.50 6.98 -1.28
N GLN A 42 5.52 5.66 -1.19
CA GLN A 42 6.50 4.78 -1.81
C GLN A 42 5.79 3.72 -2.65
N LEU A 43 6.48 3.17 -3.65
CA LEU A 43 5.98 2.05 -4.44
C LEU A 43 6.65 0.77 -3.98
N GLU A 44 5.84 -0.19 -3.54
CA GLU A 44 6.31 -1.50 -3.13
C GLU A 44 6.11 -2.50 -4.28
N VAL A 45 7.16 -3.24 -4.61
CA VAL A 45 7.14 -4.34 -5.59
C VAL A 45 7.82 -5.53 -4.97
N GLU A 46 7.04 -6.52 -4.56
CA GLU A 46 7.55 -7.73 -3.93
C GLU A 46 7.38 -8.96 -4.83
N GLY A 47 8.28 -9.94 -4.65
CA GLY A 47 8.19 -11.24 -5.31
C GLY A 47 7.42 -12.28 -4.51
N ILE A 48 7.30 -12.05 -3.21
CA ILE A 48 6.72 -12.96 -2.23
C ILE A 48 5.80 -12.16 -1.30
N GLY A 49 4.76 -12.82 -0.83
CA GLY A 49 3.74 -12.21 0.01
C GLY A 49 2.45 -13.00 -0.08
N SER A 50 1.66 -12.91 0.98
CA SER A 50 0.31 -13.42 1.00
C SER A 50 -0.49 -12.51 1.92
N SER A 51 -1.75 -12.33 1.58
CA SER A 51 -2.64 -11.40 2.23
C SER A 51 -4.09 -11.77 1.92
N ASP A 52 -5.03 -11.06 2.53
CA ASP A 52 -6.47 -11.22 2.28
C ASP A 52 -6.84 -10.89 0.82
N ALA A 53 -5.95 -10.22 0.07
CA ALA A 53 -6.16 -9.97 -1.35
C ALA A 53 -6.22 -11.25 -2.18
N ARG A 54 -5.69 -12.38 -1.68
CA ARG A 54 -5.87 -13.67 -2.36
C ARG A 54 -7.35 -14.00 -2.50
N GLU A 55 -8.06 -13.91 -1.38
CA GLU A 55 -9.48 -14.21 -1.33
C GLU A 55 -10.26 -13.19 -2.15
N LEU A 56 -9.87 -11.91 -2.05
CA LEU A 56 -10.45 -10.84 -2.86
C LEU A 56 -10.28 -11.13 -4.37
N GLN A 57 -9.06 -11.34 -4.83
CA GLN A 57 -8.78 -11.59 -6.25
C GLN A 57 -9.45 -12.88 -6.77
N SER A 58 -9.58 -13.90 -5.93
CA SER A 58 -10.24 -15.16 -6.29
C SER A 58 -11.77 -15.12 -6.22
N SER A 59 -12.33 -14.03 -5.69
CA SER A 59 -13.78 -13.91 -5.50
C SER A 59 -14.51 -13.82 -6.84
N PRO A 60 -15.79 -14.22 -6.88
CA PRO A 60 -16.62 -14.08 -8.09
C PRO A 60 -17.07 -12.63 -8.33
N TYR A 61 -16.75 -11.70 -7.43
CA TYR A 61 -17.23 -10.33 -7.49
C TYR A 61 -16.24 -9.42 -8.21
N PRO A 62 -16.72 -8.53 -9.11
CA PRO A 62 -15.85 -7.59 -9.78
C PRO A 62 -15.53 -6.43 -8.84
N PHE A 63 -14.31 -6.38 -8.34
CA PHE A 63 -13.78 -5.20 -7.67
C PHE A 63 -12.31 -5.00 -7.99
N ASP A 64 -11.86 -3.77 -7.79
CA ASP A 64 -10.46 -3.43 -7.74
C ASP A 64 -9.92 -3.51 -6.32
N TRP A 65 -8.64 -3.83 -6.19
CA TRP A 65 -7.95 -3.91 -4.92
C TRP A 65 -6.52 -3.40 -5.06
N CYS A 66 -5.96 -2.94 -3.96
CA CYS A 66 -4.56 -2.54 -3.82
C CYS A 66 -4.23 -2.50 -2.32
N PHE A 67 -3.01 -2.87 -1.94
CA PHE A 67 -2.55 -2.62 -0.58
C PHE A 67 -1.94 -1.24 -0.47
N VAL A 68 -2.32 -0.54 0.59
CA VAL A 68 -1.74 0.72 0.99
C VAL A 68 -1.52 0.62 2.49
N GLY A 69 -0.30 0.83 2.96
CA GLY A 69 0.04 0.61 4.37
C GLY A 69 1.35 1.26 4.77
N ALA A 70 1.43 1.74 6.01
CA ALA A 70 2.67 2.30 6.54
C ALA A 70 3.73 1.18 6.68
N PRO A 71 4.98 1.39 6.25
CA PRO A 71 6.03 0.39 6.40
C PRO A 71 6.34 0.14 7.87
N GLU A 72 6.34 -1.13 8.27
CA GLU A 72 6.73 -1.54 9.63
C GLU A 72 7.92 -2.50 9.64
N SER A 73 8.61 -2.55 10.77
CA SER A 73 9.67 -3.53 11.06
C SER A 73 9.21 -4.48 12.16
N GLY A 74 9.67 -5.73 12.09
CA GLY A 74 9.31 -6.75 13.07
C GLY A 74 7.89 -7.28 12.91
N VAL A 75 7.35 -7.30 11.68
CA VAL A 75 6.07 -7.91 11.31
C VAL A 75 5.93 -9.28 11.97
N HIS A 76 4.76 -9.53 12.57
CA HIS A 76 4.43 -10.78 13.29
C HIS A 76 5.31 -11.02 14.52
N SER A 77 5.83 -9.96 15.13
CA SER A 77 6.53 -10.02 16.41
C SER A 77 5.82 -9.18 17.48
N PRO A 78 6.01 -9.47 18.77
CA PRO A 78 5.46 -8.63 19.85
C PRO A 78 6.03 -7.20 19.91
N ARG A 79 7.01 -6.86 19.07
CA ARG A 79 7.73 -5.57 19.08
C ARG A 79 7.79 -4.98 17.67
N GLU A 80 6.64 -4.86 17.04
CA GLU A 80 6.48 -4.12 15.80
C GLU A 80 6.84 -2.65 15.98
N LYS A 81 7.38 -2.06 14.92
CA LYS A 81 7.81 -0.65 14.90
C LYS A 81 7.43 0.00 13.59
N VAL A 82 6.75 1.14 13.68
CA VAL A 82 6.36 1.98 12.56
C VAL A 82 6.83 3.42 12.78
N TYR A 83 7.11 4.16 11.69
CA TYR A 83 7.41 5.58 11.76
C TYR A 83 6.13 6.41 11.78
N LYS A 84 6.01 7.35 12.73
CA LYS A 84 4.76 8.10 12.95
C LYS A 84 4.32 8.90 11.72
N ALA A 85 5.25 9.52 11.00
CA ALA A 85 4.92 10.29 9.80
C ALA A 85 4.40 9.43 8.64
N ASP A 86 4.74 8.14 8.60
CA ASP A 86 4.22 7.22 7.58
C ASP A 86 2.76 6.86 7.89
N ILE A 87 2.38 6.76 9.17
CA ILE A 87 0.98 6.61 9.60
C ILE A 87 0.17 7.87 9.25
N GLU A 88 0.72 9.06 9.50
CA GLU A 88 0.08 10.32 9.12
C GLU A 88 -0.15 10.39 7.61
N SER A 89 0.86 10.00 6.82
CA SER A 89 0.76 9.92 5.36
C SER A 89 -0.27 8.88 4.91
N MET A 90 -0.36 7.73 5.58
CA MET A 90 -1.36 6.70 5.30
C MET A 90 -2.79 7.19 5.53
N ILE A 91 -3.05 7.83 6.68
CA ILE A 91 -4.37 8.37 7.02
C ILE A 91 -4.76 9.47 6.03
N ALA A 92 -3.84 10.38 5.71
CA ALA A 92 -4.08 11.45 4.76
C ALA A 92 -4.39 10.90 3.35
N LEU A 93 -3.63 9.90 2.90
CA LEU A 93 -3.81 9.32 1.57
C LEU A 93 -5.12 8.54 1.47
N TYR A 94 -5.52 7.82 2.52
CA TYR A 94 -6.85 7.22 2.57
C TYR A 94 -7.96 8.25 2.49
N GLY A 95 -7.87 9.34 3.25
CA GLY A 95 -8.85 10.43 3.18
C GLY A 95 -8.95 11.00 1.77
N TYR A 96 -7.80 11.24 1.12
CA TYR A 96 -7.75 11.73 -0.26
C TYR A 96 -8.37 10.74 -1.25
N PHE A 97 -8.04 9.44 -1.17
CA PHE A 97 -8.63 8.42 -2.02
C PHE A 97 -10.14 8.31 -1.83
N MET A 98 -10.65 8.35 -0.60
CA MET A 98 -12.10 8.33 -0.34
C MET A 98 -12.84 9.54 -0.90
N GLU A 99 -12.16 10.69 -1.05
CA GLU A 99 -12.75 11.89 -1.65
C GLU A 99 -12.76 11.83 -3.19
N LYS A 100 -11.76 11.17 -3.81
CA LYS A 100 -11.53 11.23 -5.26
C LYS A 100 -11.99 9.99 -6.04
N LEU A 101 -12.25 8.87 -5.37
CA LEU A 101 -12.72 7.60 -5.97
C LEU A 101 -14.24 7.44 -5.80
#